data_AF-A0A0X3W727-F1
#
_entry.id   AF-A0A0X3W727-F1
#
_cell.length_a   1.000
_cell.length_b   1.000
_cell.length_c   1.000
_cell.angle_alpha   90.00
_cell.angle_beta   90.00
_cell.angle_gamma   90.00
#
_symmetry.space_group_name_H-M   'P 1'
#
loop_
_entity.id
_entity.type
_entity.pdbx_description
1 polymer ?
#
loop_
_entity_poly.entity_id
_entity_poly.type
_entity_poly.pdbx_seq_one_letter_code
_entity_poly.pdbx_strand_id
1 'polypeptide(L)'
;MVQADQLCLYSETVAYGVLLARFPSGPAADLFAGLNSALRSVKPSLDRCAKALDAPPVSALDPSKAADAFAFPMAVSWMCLHAGPAAAALALWSDFAAYARESQELVRTLTDAGADVPEAFLGYYSRQDFSELLDLAAGVVEDDVREGGTSDHATSVAAMLLAGLDGFWRFAAETEQGPSAVGTVRVKRQG
;
A
#
# COMPACT_ATOMS: atom_id res chain seq x y z
N MET A 1 -1.57 10.46 -4.00
CA MET A 1 -0.76 9.49 -3.20
C MET A 1 -1.17 9.38 -1.72
N VAL A 2 -1.01 10.37 -0.83
CA VAL A 2 -1.37 10.24 0.61
C VAL A 2 -2.81 9.76 0.85
N GLN A 3 -3.76 10.22 0.04
CA GLN A 3 -5.15 9.78 0.16
C GLN A 3 -5.37 8.33 -0.31
N ALA A 4 -4.54 7.84 -1.25
CA ALA A 4 -4.55 6.43 -1.66
C ALA A 4 -4.05 5.53 -0.52
N ASP A 5 -3.01 5.96 0.22
CA ASP A 5 -2.56 5.25 1.42
C ASP A 5 -3.65 5.22 2.48
N GLN A 6 -4.29 6.36 2.75
CA GLN A 6 -5.40 6.43 3.70
C GLN A 6 -6.57 5.50 3.32
N LEU A 7 -6.83 5.32 2.03
CA LEU A 7 -7.85 4.39 1.52
C LEU A 7 -7.44 2.93 1.76
N CYS A 8 -6.19 2.56 1.44
CA CYS A 8 -5.68 1.19 1.59
C CYS A 8 -5.57 0.76 3.05
N LEU A 9 -5.18 1.67 3.93
CA LEU A 9 -4.93 1.42 5.34
C LEU A 9 -6.11 0.75 6.06
N TYR A 10 -7.35 1.08 5.68
CA TYR A 10 -8.53 0.44 6.27
C TYR A 10 -8.58 -1.06 5.94
N SER A 11 -8.35 -1.41 4.68
CA SER A 11 -8.37 -2.79 4.20
C SER A 11 -7.22 -3.59 4.78
N GLU A 12 -6.02 -3.01 4.85
CA GLU A 12 -4.85 -3.61 5.49
C GLU A 12 -5.10 -3.89 6.98
N THR A 13 -5.64 -2.91 7.70
CA THR A 13 -5.93 -3.07 9.14
C THR A 13 -6.86 -4.26 9.39
N VAL A 14 -7.93 -4.38 8.59
CA VAL A 14 -8.87 -5.51 8.71
C VAL A 14 -8.19 -6.82 8.29
N ALA A 15 -7.48 -6.82 7.16
CA ALA A 15 -6.82 -8.01 6.61
C ALA A 15 -5.77 -8.58 7.57
N TYR A 16 -4.95 -7.74 8.18
CA TYR A 16 -3.93 -8.20 9.14
C TYR A 16 -4.56 -8.68 10.44
N GLY A 17 -5.68 -8.08 10.86
CA GLY A 17 -6.49 -8.61 11.97
C GLY A 17 -7.04 -10.01 11.67
N VAL A 18 -7.52 -10.25 10.44
CA VAL A 18 -7.99 -11.57 9.98
C VAL A 18 -6.85 -12.58 9.94
N LEU A 19 -5.67 -12.21 9.43
CA LEU A 19 -4.51 -13.10 9.39
C LEU A 19 -4.08 -13.53 10.80
N LEU A 20 -4.04 -12.60 11.76
CA LEU A 20 -3.74 -12.93 13.16
C LEU A 20 -4.80 -13.88 13.76
N ALA A 21 -6.07 -13.68 13.45
CA ALA A 21 -7.14 -14.56 13.92
C ALA A 21 -7.06 -15.97 13.30
N ARG A 22 -6.64 -16.08 12.03
CA ARG A 22 -6.46 -17.37 11.33
C ARG A 22 -5.22 -18.12 11.80
N PHE A 23 -4.15 -17.40 12.16
CA PHE A 23 -2.87 -17.95 12.57
C PHE A 23 -2.46 -17.39 13.94
N PRO A 24 -3.12 -17.83 15.04
CA PRO A 24 -2.99 -17.21 16.36
C PRO A 24 -1.78 -17.67 17.17
N SER A 25 -0.93 -18.55 16.62
CA SER A 25 0.25 -19.09 17.30
C SER A 25 1.44 -19.29 16.36
N GLY A 26 2.64 -19.32 16.93
CA GLY A 26 3.90 -19.54 16.21
C GLY A 26 4.41 -18.29 15.49
N PRO A 27 5.45 -18.44 14.65
CA PRO A 27 6.12 -17.31 13.99
C PRO A 27 5.17 -16.43 13.16
N ALA A 28 4.15 -17.04 12.54
CA ALA A 28 3.15 -16.30 11.78
C ALA A 28 2.32 -15.35 12.67
N ALA A 29 2.03 -15.76 13.91
CA ALA A 29 1.32 -14.91 14.86
C ALA A 29 2.16 -13.71 15.27
N ASP A 30 3.47 -13.90 15.48
CA ASP A 30 4.39 -12.82 15.83
C ASP A 30 4.46 -11.78 14.69
N LEU A 31 4.58 -12.24 13.44
CA LEU A 31 4.50 -11.37 12.25
C LEU A 31 3.18 -10.58 12.20
N PHE A 32 2.04 -11.26 12.25
CA PHE A 32 0.74 -10.60 12.08
C PHE A 32 0.38 -9.69 13.26
N ALA A 33 0.83 -10.02 14.47
CA ALA A 33 0.73 -9.12 15.63
C ALA A 33 1.62 -7.88 15.45
N GLY A 34 2.85 -8.06 14.94
CA GLY A 34 3.78 -6.98 14.59
C GLY A 34 3.15 -6.00 13.60
N LEU A 35 2.54 -6.51 12.52
CA LEU A 35 1.86 -5.68 11.51
C LEU A 35 0.69 -4.88 12.09
N ASN A 36 -0.18 -5.53 12.88
CA ASN A 36 -1.28 -4.83 13.55
C ASN A 36 -0.79 -3.74 14.52
N SER A 37 0.37 -3.95 15.16
CA SER A 37 1.00 -2.94 16.01
C SER A 37 1.53 -1.77 15.19
N ALA A 38 2.26 -2.05 14.09
CA ALA A 38 2.85 -1.06 13.21
C ALA A 38 1.80 -0.10 12.63
N LEU A 39 0.68 -0.64 12.13
CA LEU A 39 -0.40 0.14 11.52
C LEU A 39 -1.03 1.19 12.45
N ARG A 40 -0.94 1.02 13.78
CA ARG A 40 -1.45 2.01 14.75
C ARG A 40 -0.75 3.36 14.63
N SER A 41 0.50 3.37 14.19
CA SER A 41 1.30 4.58 14.01
C SER A 41 1.21 5.19 12.61
N VAL A 42 0.70 4.42 11.63
CA VAL A 42 0.59 4.82 10.22
C VAL A 42 -0.50 5.88 10.05
N LYS A 43 -1.72 5.64 10.56
CA LYS A 43 -2.84 6.60 10.38
C LYS A 43 -2.50 8.02 10.84
N PRO A 44 -2.00 8.25 12.07
CA PRO A 44 -1.64 9.60 12.51
C PRO A 44 -0.57 10.26 11.62
N SER A 45 0.32 9.48 11.01
CA SER A 45 1.38 9.99 10.14
C SER A 45 0.84 10.42 8.77
N LEU A 46 -0.03 9.61 8.18
CA LEU A 46 -0.74 9.98 6.95
C LEU A 46 -1.67 11.18 7.16
N ASP A 47 -2.36 11.27 8.29
CA ASP A 47 -3.20 12.43 8.61
C ASP A 47 -2.37 13.72 8.74
N ARG A 48 -1.14 13.65 9.26
CA ARG A 48 -0.20 14.79 9.25
C ARG A 48 0.24 15.16 7.84
N CYS A 49 0.52 14.18 6.99
CA CYS A 49 0.88 14.42 5.59
C CYS A 49 -0.27 15.09 4.82
N ALA A 50 -1.50 14.57 4.96
CA ALA A 50 -2.68 15.11 4.33
C ALA A 50 -2.91 16.56 4.74
N LYS A 51 -2.80 16.87 6.05
CA LYS A 51 -2.90 18.25 6.54
C LYS A 51 -1.82 19.16 5.98
N ALA A 52 -0.57 18.69 5.90
CA ALA A 52 0.54 19.49 5.40
C ALA A 52 0.44 19.79 3.89
N LEU A 53 -0.21 18.91 3.13
CA LEU A 53 -0.47 19.05 1.70
C LEU A 53 -1.80 19.78 1.39
N ASP A 54 -2.53 20.23 2.41
CA ASP A 54 -3.92 20.73 2.27
C ASP A 54 -4.82 19.76 1.48
N ALA A 55 -4.58 18.45 1.64
CA ALA A 55 -5.30 17.42 0.91
C ALA A 55 -6.75 17.32 1.43
N PRO A 56 -7.74 17.15 0.53
CA PRO A 56 -9.10 16.92 0.96
C PRO A 56 -9.21 15.61 1.77
N PRO A 57 -10.22 15.47 2.64
CA PRO A 57 -10.40 14.25 3.41
C PRO A 57 -10.57 13.04 2.48
N VAL A 58 -10.08 11.87 2.89
CA VAL A 58 -10.22 10.62 2.12
C VAL A 58 -11.67 10.31 1.74
N SER A 59 -12.65 10.74 2.53
CA SER A 59 -14.08 10.59 2.25
C SER A 59 -14.57 11.40 1.03
N ALA A 60 -13.78 12.36 0.56
CA ALA A 60 -14.05 13.09 -0.67
C ALA A 60 -13.57 12.32 -1.92
N LEU A 61 -12.75 11.27 -1.75
CA LEU A 61 -12.43 10.38 -2.86
C LEU A 61 -13.65 9.53 -3.21
N ASP A 62 -13.89 9.40 -4.50
CA ASP A 62 -14.84 8.46 -5.06
C ASP A 62 -14.07 7.32 -5.74
N PRO A 63 -13.67 6.27 -4.99
CA PRO A 63 -12.86 5.19 -5.53
C PRO A 63 -13.58 4.42 -6.64
N SER A 64 -14.91 4.50 -6.72
CA SER A 64 -15.69 3.85 -7.78
C SER A 64 -15.36 4.33 -9.20
N LYS A 65 -14.72 5.50 -9.31
CA LYS A 65 -14.33 6.11 -10.60
C LYS A 65 -12.97 5.66 -11.12
N ALA A 66 -12.17 4.98 -10.32
CA ALA A 66 -10.85 4.51 -10.71
C ALA A 66 -10.72 3.02 -10.38
N ALA A 67 -10.65 2.17 -11.41
CA ALA A 67 -10.54 0.72 -11.22
C ALA A 67 -9.33 0.34 -10.36
N ASP A 68 -8.23 1.08 -10.52
CA ASP A 68 -6.99 0.89 -9.78
C ASP A 68 -7.11 1.22 -8.28
N ALA A 69 -8.13 2.00 -7.85
CA ALA A 69 -8.37 2.31 -6.45
C ALA A 69 -8.67 1.07 -5.58
N PHE A 70 -9.13 -0.02 -6.22
CA PHE A 70 -9.45 -1.27 -5.54
C PHE A 70 -8.38 -2.35 -5.73
N ALA A 71 -7.37 -2.15 -6.57
CA ALA A 71 -6.41 -3.20 -6.93
C ALA A 71 -5.69 -3.78 -5.69
N PHE A 72 -5.06 -2.91 -4.90
CA PHE A 72 -4.39 -3.33 -3.66
C PHE A 72 -5.36 -3.79 -2.57
N PRO A 73 -6.45 -3.07 -2.25
CA PRO A 73 -7.47 -3.55 -1.31
C PRO A 73 -8.03 -4.94 -1.63
N MET A 74 -8.29 -5.24 -2.90
CA MET A 74 -8.76 -6.56 -3.32
C MET A 74 -7.70 -7.63 -3.13
N ALA A 75 -6.44 -7.34 -3.51
CA ALA A 75 -5.34 -8.29 -3.33
C ALA A 75 -5.09 -8.62 -1.86
N VAL A 76 -5.03 -7.61 -0.98
CA VAL A 76 -4.80 -7.83 0.46
C VAL A 76 -5.97 -8.57 1.12
N SER A 77 -7.21 -8.27 0.70
CA SER A 77 -8.42 -8.93 1.21
C SER A 77 -8.52 -10.38 0.74
N TRP A 78 -8.14 -10.67 -0.51
CA TRP A 78 -8.10 -12.04 -1.00
C TRP A 78 -7.02 -12.85 -0.28
N MET A 79 -5.81 -12.29 -0.17
CA MET A 79 -4.69 -12.94 0.52
C MET A 79 -5.06 -13.29 1.97
N CYS A 80 -5.65 -12.36 2.71
CA CYS A 80 -5.95 -12.58 4.13
C CYS A 80 -6.99 -13.67 4.37
N LEU A 81 -7.83 -13.98 3.38
CA LEU A 81 -8.83 -15.04 3.46
C LEU A 81 -8.33 -16.39 2.93
N HIS A 82 -7.46 -16.38 1.91
CA HIS A 82 -7.17 -17.56 1.12
C HIS A 82 -5.73 -18.05 1.19
N ALA A 83 -4.76 -17.19 1.48
CA ALA A 83 -3.36 -17.60 1.59
C ALA A 83 -3.10 -18.40 2.87
N GLY A 84 -2.15 -19.34 2.79
CA GLY A 84 -1.48 -19.91 3.96
C GLY A 84 -0.51 -18.91 4.60
N PRO A 85 0.02 -19.20 5.80
CA PRO A 85 0.84 -18.24 6.56
C PRO A 85 2.15 -17.89 5.83
N ALA A 86 2.84 -18.88 5.24
CA ALA A 86 4.07 -18.65 4.48
C ALA A 86 3.83 -17.89 3.17
N ALA A 87 2.75 -18.19 2.45
CA ALA A 87 2.37 -17.47 1.24
C ALA A 87 2.02 -16.00 1.55
N ALA A 88 1.28 -15.76 2.64
CA ALA A 88 0.98 -14.40 3.11
C ALA A 88 2.25 -13.67 3.57
N ALA A 89 3.13 -14.34 4.31
CA ALA A 89 4.40 -13.76 4.76
C ALA A 89 5.30 -13.38 3.59
N LEU A 90 5.47 -14.24 2.58
CA LEU A 90 6.24 -13.92 1.39
C LEU A 90 5.64 -12.74 0.62
N ALA A 91 4.31 -12.70 0.50
CA ALA A 91 3.63 -11.60 -0.16
C ALA A 91 3.86 -10.27 0.57
N LEU A 92 3.65 -10.24 1.89
CA LEU A 92 3.87 -9.05 2.72
C LEU A 92 5.33 -8.60 2.72
N TRP A 93 6.27 -9.55 2.81
CA TRP A 93 7.70 -9.26 2.66
C TRP A 93 7.99 -8.55 1.35
N SER A 94 7.45 -9.08 0.24
CA SER A 94 7.67 -8.53 -1.10
C SER A 94 7.06 -7.14 -1.24
N ASP A 95 5.84 -6.96 -0.72
CA ASP A 95 5.10 -5.70 -0.73
C ASP A 95 5.82 -4.60 0.06
N PHE A 96 6.16 -4.84 1.33
CA PHE A 96 6.86 -3.84 2.15
C PHE A 96 8.24 -3.48 1.59
N ALA A 97 8.98 -4.46 1.05
CA ALA A 97 10.27 -4.20 0.41
C ALA A 97 10.10 -3.33 -0.86
N ALA A 98 9.10 -3.63 -1.70
CA ALA A 98 8.81 -2.85 -2.89
C ALA A 98 8.35 -1.43 -2.53
N TYR A 99 7.38 -1.30 -1.63
CA TYR A 99 6.83 -0.03 -1.19
C TYR A 99 7.89 0.88 -0.55
N ALA A 100 8.78 0.34 0.28
CA ALA A 100 9.89 1.11 0.86
C ALA A 100 10.83 1.64 -0.22
N ARG A 101 11.23 0.79 -1.18
CA ARG A 101 12.06 1.17 -2.31
C ARG A 101 11.41 2.25 -3.18
N GLU A 102 10.13 2.09 -3.50
CA GLU A 102 9.38 3.02 -4.34
C GLU A 102 9.12 4.36 -3.63
N SER A 103 8.89 4.34 -2.31
CA SER A 103 8.78 5.55 -1.50
C SER A 103 10.10 6.34 -1.48
N GLN A 104 11.24 5.66 -1.39
CA GLN A 104 12.55 6.29 -1.49
C GLN A 104 12.79 6.90 -2.88
N GLU A 105 12.41 6.19 -3.94
CA GLU A 105 12.50 6.69 -5.32
C GLU A 105 11.65 7.94 -5.53
N LEU A 106 10.43 7.95 -4.97
CA LEU A 106 9.54 9.10 -5.02
C LEU A 106 10.16 10.31 -4.33
N VAL A 107 10.66 10.15 -3.10
CA VAL A 107 11.31 11.23 -2.35
C VAL A 107 12.53 11.77 -3.11
N ARG A 108 13.35 10.88 -3.67
CA ARG A 108 14.51 11.28 -4.48
C ARG A 108 14.08 12.09 -5.69
N THR A 109 13.11 11.59 -6.45
CA THR A 109 12.61 12.26 -7.67
C THR A 109 12.05 13.64 -7.36
N LEU A 110 11.27 13.80 -6.29
CA LEU A 110 10.72 15.09 -5.88
C LEU A 110 11.82 16.08 -5.44
N THR A 111 12.83 15.57 -4.74
CA THR A 111 13.98 16.37 -4.29
C THR A 111 14.81 16.85 -5.48
N ASP A 112 15.13 15.95 -6.42
CA ASP A 112 15.92 16.27 -7.62
C ASP A 112 15.18 17.24 -8.56
N ALA A 113 13.85 17.17 -8.59
CA ALA A 113 13.00 18.12 -9.31
C ALA A 113 12.89 19.50 -8.63
N GLY A 114 13.41 19.66 -7.40
CA GLY A 114 13.25 20.89 -6.62
C GLY A 114 11.80 21.18 -6.24
N ALA A 115 10.96 20.15 -6.11
CA ALA A 115 9.58 20.31 -5.72
C ALA A 115 9.48 20.82 -4.27
N ASP A 116 8.58 21.77 -4.00
CA ASP A 116 8.28 22.23 -2.65
C ASP A 116 7.37 21.20 -1.96
N VAL A 117 7.99 20.25 -1.24
CA VAL A 117 7.31 19.14 -0.58
C VAL A 117 7.37 19.33 0.94
N PRO A 118 6.23 19.26 1.65
CA PRO A 118 6.22 19.44 3.10
C PRO A 118 7.09 18.43 3.84
N GLU A 119 7.75 18.89 4.92
CA GLU A 119 8.61 18.04 5.77
C GLU A 119 7.87 16.80 6.31
N ALA A 120 6.58 16.93 6.64
CA ALA A 120 5.77 15.80 7.09
C ALA A 120 5.69 14.67 6.06
N PHE A 121 5.57 15.02 4.77
CA PHE A 121 5.56 14.06 3.67
C PHE A 121 6.95 13.42 3.52
N LEU A 122 8.01 14.24 3.43
CA LEU A 122 9.37 13.74 3.31
C LEU A 122 9.73 12.82 4.47
N GLY A 123 9.40 13.21 5.70
CA GLY A 123 9.66 12.45 6.91
C GLY A 123 8.92 11.11 6.97
N TYR A 124 7.72 11.02 6.41
CA TYR A 124 7.00 9.75 6.29
C TYR A 124 7.62 8.86 5.21
N TYR A 125 7.68 9.31 3.95
CA TYR A 125 8.10 8.45 2.83
C TYR A 125 9.62 8.13 2.80
N SER A 126 10.46 8.91 3.49
CA SER A 126 11.91 8.62 3.59
C SER A 126 12.28 7.63 4.70
N ARG A 127 11.40 7.37 5.67
CA ARG A 127 11.68 6.58 6.89
C ARG A 127 10.95 5.25 6.95
N GLN A 128 10.72 4.64 5.79
CA GLN A 128 10.12 3.31 5.70
C GLN A 128 11.15 2.25 6.13
N ASP A 129 11.33 2.09 7.44
CA ASP A 129 12.14 1.03 8.03
C ASP A 129 11.21 -0.11 8.49
N PHE A 130 11.18 -1.16 7.70
CA PHE A 130 10.41 -2.38 7.97
C PHE A 130 11.30 -3.55 8.35
N SER A 131 12.58 -3.33 8.69
CA SER A 131 13.56 -4.38 8.93
C SER A 131 13.05 -5.49 9.87
N GLU A 132 12.53 -5.13 11.04
CA GLU A 132 11.97 -6.10 11.99
C GLU A 132 10.80 -6.92 11.42
N LEU A 133 9.92 -6.29 10.64
CA LEU A 133 8.77 -6.97 10.00
C LEU A 133 9.23 -7.89 8.86
N LEU A 134 10.23 -7.45 8.08
CA LEU A 134 10.82 -8.24 7.02
C LEU A 134 11.54 -9.47 7.58
N ASP A 135 12.24 -9.33 8.71
CA ASP A 135 12.90 -10.46 9.39
C ASP A 135 11.87 -11.47 9.92
N LEU A 136 10.77 -10.99 10.53
CA LEU A 136 9.67 -11.86 10.95
C LEU A 136 9.05 -12.61 9.77
N ALA A 137 8.80 -11.91 8.65
CA ALA A 137 8.23 -12.52 7.46
C ALA A 137 9.19 -13.55 6.83
N ALA A 138 10.49 -13.26 6.78
CA ALA A 138 11.51 -14.20 6.34
C ALA A 138 11.51 -15.46 7.21
N GLY A 139 11.44 -15.32 8.54
CA GLY A 139 11.38 -16.45 9.46
C GLY A 139 10.19 -17.39 9.20
N VAL A 140 9.01 -16.84 8.93
CA VAL A 140 7.81 -17.65 8.59
C VAL A 140 8.02 -18.44 7.28
N VAL A 141 8.64 -17.81 6.28
CA VAL A 141 8.92 -18.46 4.98
C VAL A 141 9.99 -19.55 5.13
N GLU A 142 11.05 -19.28 5.90
CA GLU A 142 12.13 -20.24 6.15
C GLU A 142 11.64 -21.49 6.88
N ASP A 143 10.72 -21.32 7.83
CA ASP A 143 10.12 -22.45 8.56
C ASP A 143 9.30 -23.34 7.63
N ASP A 144 8.48 -22.77 6.75
CA ASP A 144 7.69 -23.52 5.76
C ASP A 144 8.59 -24.28 4.76
N VAL A 145 9.67 -23.66 4.30
CA VAL A 145 10.67 -24.32 3.44
C VAL A 145 11.31 -25.51 4.15
N ARG A 146 11.61 -25.38 5.45
CA ARG A 146 12.18 -26.48 6.25
C ARG A 146 11.20 -27.64 6.42
N GLU A 147 9.90 -27.36 6.45
CA GLU A 147 8.83 -28.34 6.54
C GLU A 147 8.43 -28.95 5.17
N GLY A 148 9.06 -28.52 4.08
CA GLY A 148 8.84 -29.06 2.73
C GLY A 148 7.70 -28.38 1.97
N GLY A 149 7.34 -27.15 2.34
CA GLY A 149 6.37 -26.33 1.63
C GLY A 149 6.74 -26.08 0.16
N THR A 150 5.71 -25.85 -0.67
CA THR A 150 5.89 -25.62 -2.12
C THR A 150 5.91 -24.13 -2.44
N SER A 151 6.96 -23.67 -3.16
CA SER A 151 7.17 -22.27 -3.50
C SER A 151 6.10 -21.68 -4.44
N ASP A 152 5.54 -22.48 -5.35
CA ASP A 152 4.77 -21.94 -6.49
C ASP A 152 3.52 -21.18 -6.05
N HIS A 153 2.79 -21.70 -5.06
CA HIS A 153 1.62 -21.00 -4.52
C HIS A 153 2.02 -19.71 -3.81
N ALA A 154 3.06 -19.75 -2.96
CA ALA A 154 3.53 -18.57 -2.24
C ALA A 154 4.00 -17.47 -3.21
N THR A 155 4.76 -17.84 -4.25
CA THR A 155 5.19 -16.90 -5.30
C THR A 155 4.00 -16.32 -6.06
N SER A 156 2.97 -17.12 -6.36
CA SER A 156 1.75 -16.62 -7.02
C SER A 156 0.99 -15.61 -6.15
N VAL A 157 0.93 -15.81 -4.82
CA VAL A 157 0.29 -14.87 -3.91
C VAL A 157 1.11 -13.57 -3.80
N ALA A 158 2.44 -13.68 -3.72
CA ALA A 158 3.32 -12.50 -3.73
C ALA A 158 3.20 -11.69 -5.03
N ALA A 159 3.18 -12.35 -6.18
CA ALA A 159 3.00 -11.70 -7.48
C ALA A 159 1.64 -10.99 -7.59
N MET A 160 0.57 -11.59 -7.02
CA MET A 160 -0.75 -10.96 -6.97
C MET A 160 -0.73 -9.68 -6.12
N LEU A 161 -0.10 -9.72 -4.94
CA LEU A 161 -0.04 -8.55 -4.06
C LEU A 161 0.78 -7.41 -4.70
N LEU A 162 1.92 -7.74 -5.32
CA LEU A 162 2.72 -6.77 -6.07
C LEU A 162 1.97 -6.16 -7.26
N ALA A 163 1.17 -6.94 -7.99
CA ALA A 163 0.30 -6.40 -9.04
C ALA A 163 -0.78 -5.46 -8.47
N GLY A 164 -1.25 -5.74 -7.25
CA GLY A 164 -2.11 -4.84 -6.48
C GLY A 164 -1.39 -3.53 -6.14
N LEU A 165 -0.15 -3.60 -5.67
CA LEU A 165 0.70 -2.44 -5.34
C LEU A 165 0.98 -1.58 -6.57
N ASP A 166 1.21 -2.18 -7.74
CA ASP A 166 1.31 -1.45 -9.01
C ASP A 166 0.02 -0.65 -9.30
N GLY A 167 -1.14 -1.25 -9.06
CA GLY A 167 -2.43 -0.56 -9.18
C GLY A 167 -2.57 0.59 -8.18
N PHE A 168 -2.12 0.40 -6.94
CA PHE A 168 -2.04 1.48 -5.96
C PHE A 168 -1.24 2.68 -6.49
N TRP A 169 -0.06 2.46 -7.06
CA TRP A 169 0.77 3.55 -7.57
C TRP A 169 0.14 4.28 -8.77
N ARG A 170 -0.53 3.55 -9.66
CA ARG A 170 -1.30 4.16 -10.76
C ARG A 170 -2.43 5.03 -10.23
N PHE A 171 -3.24 4.50 -9.32
CA PHE A 171 -4.31 5.26 -8.68
C PHE A 171 -3.77 6.50 -7.96
N ALA A 172 -2.67 6.35 -7.22
CA ALA A 172 -2.02 7.43 -6.49
C ALA A 172 -1.52 8.58 -7.38
N ALA A 173 -1.17 8.27 -8.64
CA ALA A 173 -0.74 9.24 -9.65
C ALA A 173 -1.91 9.87 -10.43
N GLU A 174 -3.01 9.15 -10.64
CA GLU A 174 -4.16 9.61 -11.43
C GLU A 174 -5.08 10.61 -10.70
N THR A 175 -5.04 10.66 -9.37
CA THR A 175 -5.91 11.52 -8.54
C THR A 175 -5.79 13.04 -8.80
N GLU A 176 -4.86 13.51 -9.64
CA GLU A 176 -4.73 14.93 -10.03
C GLU A 176 -5.44 15.33 -11.33
N GLN A 177 -6.01 14.40 -12.11
CA GLN A 177 -6.75 14.79 -13.32
C GLN A 177 -8.20 15.22 -12.99
N GLY A 178 -8.35 16.43 -12.44
CA GLY A 178 -9.60 17.18 -12.60
C GLY A 178 -9.95 17.35 -14.08
N PRO A 179 -11.23 17.47 -14.47
CA PRO A 179 -11.62 17.59 -15.87
C PRO A 179 -10.86 18.77 -16.50
N SER A 180 -9.97 18.44 -17.44
CA SER A 180 -9.20 19.42 -18.17
C SER A 180 -10.16 20.43 -18.79
N ALA A 181 -10.09 21.68 -18.35
CA ALA A 181 -10.86 22.79 -18.91
C ALA A 181 -10.31 23.15 -20.30
N VAL A 182 -10.40 22.22 -21.25
CA VAL A 182 -10.05 22.46 -22.65
C VAL A 182 -11.31 22.90 -23.38
N GLY A 183 -11.47 24.22 -23.37
CA GLY A 183 -12.21 25.08 -24.29
C GLY A 183 -13.26 24.45 -25.21
N THR A 184 -14.53 24.57 -24.83
CA THR A 184 -15.59 24.72 -25.84
C THR A 184 -15.47 26.08 -26.51
N VAL A 185 -14.70 26.15 -27.60
CA VAL A 185 -14.78 27.26 -28.55
C VAL A 185 -16.16 27.21 -29.20
N ARG A 186 -17.03 28.13 -28.79
CA ARG A 186 -18.36 28.33 -29.37
C ARG A 186 -18.20 29.02 -30.73
N VAL A 187 -18.14 28.26 -31.80
CA VAL A 187 -18.20 28.81 -33.16
C VAL A 187 -19.61 29.37 -33.40
N LYS A 188 -19.76 30.69 -33.36
CA LYS A 188 -20.93 31.38 -33.92
C LYS A 188 -20.90 31.19 -35.43
N ARG A 189 -21.79 30.36 -35.98
CA ARG A 189 -22.19 30.48 -37.39
C ARG A 189 -23.24 31.59 -37.48
N GLN A 190 -22.85 32.71 -38.11
CA GLN A 190 -23.81 33.64 -38.69
C GLN A 190 -24.41 32.99 -39.95
N GLY A 191 -25.73 33.05 -40.04
CA GLY A 191 -26.55 32.70 -41.20
C GLY A 191 -27.91 33.31 -40.97
#